data_AF-A0A8I3X3L0-F1
#
_entry.id   AF-A0A8I3X3L0-F1
#
_cell.length_a   1.000
_cell.length_b   1.000
_cell.length_c   1.000
_cell.angle_alpha   90.00
_cell.angle_beta   90.00
_cell.angle_gamma   90.00
#
_symmetry.space_group_name_H-M   'P 1'
#
loop_
_entity.id
_entity.type
_entity.pdbx_description
1 polymer ?
#
loop_
_entity_poly.entity_id
_entity_poly.type
_entity_poly.pdbx_seq_one_letter_code
_entity_poly.pdbx_strand_id
1 'polypeptide(L)'
;MRHHAQVSIAPRTNAALGFAQMLPRDQHLFTKEQLFERMCMALGGRASEALTFNRVTSGAQDDLRKVTRIAYSMVKQFGMAPGIGPISFPEAQEGLMDIGRRPFSQGLQQMMDHEARLLVAKAYRHTENVLQENLDKLQALANALLEKEVINYEDIEALIGPPPHGPKKMIAPQRWIDAQREKQDSGEEEAAEEARQPPL
;
A
#
# COMPACT_ATOMS: atom_id res chain seq x y z
N MET A 1 -14.97 17.78 7.22
CA MET A 1 -13.58 17.77 7.70
C MET A 1 -12.69 17.34 6.56
N ARG A 2 -11.65 18.11 6.21
CA ARG A 2 -10.69 17.71 5.17
C ARG A 2 -9.79 16.64 5.80
N HIS A 3 -9.67 15.48 5.15
CA HIS A 3 -8.87 14.37 5.67
C HIS A 3 -7.46 14.49 5.06
N HIS A 4 -6.47 14.75 5.90
CA HIS A 4 -5.07 14.92 5.53
C HIS A 4 -4.26 13.68 5.95
N ALA A 5 -3.06 13.49 5.36
CA ALA A 5 -2.12 12.51 5.90
C ALA A 5 -1.71 12.93 7.32
N GLN A 6 -1.66 11.97 8.23
CA GLN A 6 -1.30 12.22 9.63
C GLN A 6 -0.30 11.17 10.07
N VAL A 7 0.75 11.62 10.78
CA VAL A 7 1.73 10.76 11.41
C VAL A 7 1.70 11.01 12.91
N SER A 8 1.71 9.96 13.71
CA SER A 8 1.69 10.07 15.16
C SER A 8 2.56 9.00 15.81
N ILE A 9 3.19 9.36 16.94
CA ILE A 9 3.90 8.45 17.85
C ILE A 9 3.10 8.18 19.14
N ALA A 10 1.85 8.61 19.22
CA ALA A 10 0.99 8.31 20.35
C ALA A 10 0.52 6.85 20.27
N PRO A 11 0.63 6.07 21.37
CA PRO A 11 0.20 4.68 21.38
C PRO A 11 -1.33 4.61 21.26
N ARG A 12 -1.85 3.96 20.20
CA ARG A 12 -3.29 3.69 20.07
C ARG A 12 -3.72 2.31 20.55
N THR A 13 -2.81 1.34 20.55
CA THR A 13 -3.02 -0.04 21.03
C THR A 13 -1.69 -0.62 21.56
N ASN A 14 -1.74 -1.73 22.32
CA ASN A 14 -0.53 -2.37 22.88
C ASN A 14 0.48 -2.89 21.82
N ALA A 15 0.11 -2.95 20.53
CA ALA A 15 0.92 -3.54 19.47
C ALA A 15 1.58 -2.52 18.52
N ALA A 16 1.15 -1.25 18.53
CA ALA A 16 1.70 -0.20 17.66
C ALA A 16 2.01 1.07 18.45
N LEU A 17 3.30 1.38 18.57
CA LEU A 17 3.82 2.56 19.27
C LEU A 17 3.75 3.85 18.43
N GLY A 18 3.44 3.75 17.14
CA GLY A 18 3.22 4.87 16.23
C GLY A 18 2.45 4.42 14.99
N PHE A 19 1.85 5.37 14.26
CA PHE A 19 1.05 5.09 13.07
C PHE A 19 1.11 6.23 12.04
N ALA A 20 1.16 5.86 10.76
CA ALA A 20 0.99 6.76 9.63
C ALA A 20 -0.32 6.43 8.91
N GLN A 21 -1.26 7.39 8.88
CA GLN A 21 -2.52 7.24 8.19
C GLN A 21 -2.40 7.71 6.74
N MET A 22 -2.50 6.75 5.81
CA MET A 22 -2.63 7.03 4.38
C MET A 22 -4.09 6.82 3.96
N LEU A 23 -4.64 7.80 3.25
CA LEU A 23 -6.00 7.68 2.70
C LEU A 23 -6.02 6.66 1.56
N PRO A 24 -6.99 5.73 1.56
CA PRO A 24 -7.21 4.84 0.42
C PRO A 24 -7.45 5.68 -0.84
N ARG A 25 -6.71 5.40 -1.90
CA ARG A 25 -7.11 5.82 -3.25
C ARG A 25 -8.11 4.78 -3.74
N ASP A 26 -9.19 5.25 -4.34
CA ASP A 26 -10.26 4.42 -4.93
C ASP A 26 -9.82 3.80 -6.26
N GLN A 27 -8.61 3.27 -6.27
CA GLN A 27 -7.91 2.72 -7.41
C GLN A 27 -7.84 1.22 -7.21
N HIS A 28 -8.51 0.48 -8.09
CA HIS A 28 -8.57 -0.98 -8.04
C HIS A 28 -7.50 -1.64 -8.93
N LEU A 29 -6.94 -0.89 -9.88
CA LEU A 29 -5.90 -1.34 -10.80
C LEU A 29 -4.57 -0.68 -10.46
N PHE A 30 -3.55 -1.48 -10.16
CA PHE A 30 -2.20 -0.99 -9.84
C PHE A 30 -1.21 -1.39 -10.92
N THR A 31 -0.33 -0.45 -11.28
CA THR A 31 0.85 -0.79 -12.08
C THR A 31 1.89 -1.50 -11.22
N LYS A 32 2.87 -2.14 -11.87
CA LYS A 32 4.00 -2.77 -11.21
C LYS A 32 4.78 -1.77 -10.33
N GLU A 33 4.99 -0.57 -10.84
CA GLU A 33 5.68 0.52 -10.16
C GLU A 33 4.90 0.96 -8.93
N GLN A 34 3.58 1.11 -9.03
CA GLN A 34 2.75 1.50 -7.88
C GLN A 34 2.77 0.47 -6.75
N LEU A 35 2.79 -0.83 -7.07
CA LEU A 35 2.93 -1.88 -6.07
C LEU A 35 4.33 -1.90 -5.47
N PHE A 36 5.36 -1.67 -6.28
CA PHE A 36 6.74 -1.52 -5.81
C PHE A 36 6.87 -0.34 -4.83
N GLU A 37 6.35 0.84 -5.16
CA GLU A 37 6.35 2.01 -4.27
C GLU A 37 5.60 1.76 -2.96
N ARG A 38 4.51 0.97 -2.99
CA ARG A 38 3.81 0.54 -1.77
C ARG A 38 4.66 -0.37 -0.89
N MET A 39 5.43 -1.27 -1.50
CA MET A 39 6.40 -2.08 -0.75
C MET A 39 7.48 -1.18 -0.12
N CYS A 40 8.02 -0.21 -0.88
CA CYS A 40 9.02 0.73 -0.38
C CYS A 40 8.51 1.54 0.82
N MET A 41 7.27 2.05 0.73
CA MET A 41 6.61 2.79 1.81
C MET A 41 6.46 1.95 3.09
N ALA A 42 5.98 0.71 2.97
CA ALA A 42 5.82 -0.20 4.11
C ALA A 42 7.17 -0.59 4.75
N LEU A 43 8.23 -0.70 3.95
CA LEU A 43 9.58 -0.98 4.44
C LEU A 43 10.25 0.22 5.12
N GLY A 44 9.69 1.43 5.00
CA GLY A 44 10.27 2.69 5.49
C GLY A 44 10.60 2.67 6.99
N GLY A 45 9.70 2.15 7.82
CA GLY A 45 9.94 2.05 9.27
C GLY A 45 11.15 1.18 9.60
N ARG A 46 11.20 -0.03 9.05
CA ARG A 46 12.32 -0.96 9.26
C ARG A 46 13.65 -0.42 8.72
N ALA A 47 13.64 0.21 7.54
CA ALA A 47 14.83 0.79 6.95
C ALA A 47 15.34 1.99 7.76
N SER A 48 14.43 2.85 8.23
CA SER A 48 14.75 3.98 9.12
C SER A 48 15.40 3.52 10.44
N GLU A 49 14.83 2.49 11.08
CA GLU A 49 15.40 1.90 12.29
C GLU A 49 16.82 1.37 12.04
N ALA A 50 17.01 0.62 10.96
CA ALA A 50 18.31 0.04 10.62
C ALA A 50 19.37 1.12 10.36
N LEU A 51 19.03 2.17 9.60
CA LEU A 51 19.94 3.27 9.29
C LEU A 51 20.30 4.12 10.53
N THR A 52 19.33 4.36 11.42
CA THR A 52 19.52 5.27 12.56
C THR A 52 20.11 4.58 13.78
N PHE A 53 19.66 3.35 14.07
CA PHE A 53 20.01 2.64 15.31
C PHE A 53 20.95 1.45 15.08
N ASN A 54 21.27 1.12 13.83
CA ASN A 54 22.04 -0.06 13.45
C ASN A 54 21.47 -1.37 14.05
N ARG A 55 20.15 -1.39 14.27
CA ARG A 55 19.36 -2.45 14.89
C ARG A 55 17.95 -2.43 14.31
N VAL A 56 17.26 -3.56 14.38
CA VAL A 56 15.85 -3.68 13.95
C VAL A 56 15.01 -4.21 15.10
N THR A 57 13.75 -3.77 15.18
CA THR A 57 12.80 -4.23 16.20
C THR A 57 11.76 -5.20 15.62
N SER A 58 10.92 -5.77 16.48
CA SER A 58 9.74 -6.53 16.05
C SER A 58 8.58 -5.65 15.57
N GLY A 59 8.68 -4.32 15.69
CA GLY A 59 7.61 -3.38 15.36
C GLY A 59 7.22 -3.37 13.88
N ALA A 60 8.11 -3.77 12.99
CA ALA A 60 7.86 -3.83 11.55
C ALA A 60 7.15 -5.12 11.08
N GLN A 61 6.69 -5.98 11.99
CA GLN A 61 6.12 -7.30 11.64
C GLN A 61 4.92 -7.19 10.67
N ASP A 62 3.97 -6.30 10.94
CA ASP A 62 2.79 -6.14 10.10
C ASP A 62 3.13 -5.61 8.70
N ASP A 63 4.11 -4.71 8.62
CA ASP A 63 4.56 -4.17 7.34
C ASP A 63 5.31 -5.22 6.52
N LEU A 64 6.15 -6.06 7.15
CA LEU A 64 6.77 -7.21 6.49
C LEU A 64 5.74 -8.21 5.97
N ARG A 65 4.64 -8.43 6.70
CA ARG A 65 3.51 -9.26 6.23
C ARG A 65 2.86 -8.66 4.99
N LYS A 66 2.56 -7.35 5.00
CA LYS A 66 1.98 -6.65 3.85
C LYS A 66 2.90 -6.69 2.63
N VAL A 67 4.19 -6.41 2.82
CA VAL A 67 5.23 -6.44 1.78
C VAL A 67 5.33 -7.82 1.15
N THR A 68 5.36 -8.86 1.99
CA THR A 68 5.40 -10.26 1.52
C THR A 68 4.17 -10.60 0.68
N ARG A 69 2.97 -10.21 1.15
CA ARG A 69 1.73 -10.44 0.41
C ARG A 69 1.75 -9.74 -0.95
N ILE A 70 2.12 -8.46 -1.00
CA ILE A 70 2.23 -7.71 -2.26
C ILE A 70 3.21 -8.39 -3.22
N ALA A 71 4.40 -8.76 -2.74
CA ALA A 71 5.40 -9.42 -3.56
C ALA A 71 4.89 -10.74 -4.15
N TYR A 72 4.23 -11.57 -3.36
CA TYR A 72 3.63 -12.81 -3.86
C TYR A 72 2.46 -12.57 -4.80
N SER A 73 1.59 -11.57 -4.57
CA SER A 73 0.52 -11.23 -5.54
C SER A 73 1.09 -10.78 -6.87
N MET A 74 2.14 -9.94 -6.86
CA MET A 74 2.83 -9.50 -8.09
C MET A 74 3.39 -10.68 -8.89
N VAL A 75 3.99 -11.65 -8.21
CA VAL A 75 4.64 -12.81 -8.85
C VAL A 75 3.63 -13.88 -9.26
N LYS A 76 2.71 -14.26 -8.36
CA LYS A 76 1.83 -15.44 -8.51
C LYS A 76 0.49 -15.13 -9.17
N GLN A 77 -0.07 -13.94 -8.92
CA GLN A 77 -1.43 -13.61 -9.33
C GLN A 77 -1.45 -12.66 -10.52
N PHE A 78 -0.57 -11.66 -10.54
CA PHE A 78 -0.60 -10.57 -11.52
C PHE A 78 0.35 -10.76 -12.70
N GLY A 79 1.19 -11.81 -12.70
CA GLY A 79 2.14 -12.07 -13.79
C GLY A 79 3.17 -10.96 -13.98
N MET A 80 3.52 -10.21 -12.93
CA MET A 80 4.43 -9.05 -13.00
C MET A 80 5.91 -9.41 -12.85
N ALA A 81 6.22 -10.71 -12.82
CA ALA A 81 7.57 -11.26 -12.79
C ALA A 81 7.96 -11.82 -14.16
N PRO A 82 8.88 -11.17 -14.90
CA PRO A 82 9.28 -11.63 -16.24
C PRO A 82 9.81 -13.05 -16.28
N GLY A 83 10.50 -13.50 -15.23
CA GLY A 83 11.00 -14.88 -15.11
C GLY A 83 9.90 -15.94 -14.98
N ILE A 84 8.69 -15.56 -14.59
CA ILE A 84 7.52 -16.44 -14.49
C ILE A 84 6.62 -16.31 -15.73
N GLY A 85 6.49 -15.09 -16.26
CA GLY A 85 5.62 -14.77 -17.38
C GLY A 85 4.18 -14.38 -16.95
N PRO A 86 3.31 -14.06 -17.92
CA PRO A 86 1.96 -13.54 -17.69
C PRO A 86 0.97 -14.67 -17.35
N ILE A 87 1.25 -15.43 -16.29
CA ILE A 87 0.39 -16.50 -15.76
C ILE A 87 -0.14 -16.13 -14.38
N SER A 88 -1.28 -16.71 -14.01
CA SER A 88 -1.96 -16.43 -12.75
C SER A 88 -2.33 -17.72 -12.04
N PHE A 89 -2.06 -17.76 -10.74
CA PHE A 89 -2.45 -18.85 -9.84
C PHE A 89 -3.34 -18.30 -8.72
N PRO A 90 -4.45 -18.99 -8.40
CA PRO A 90 -5.36 -18.55 -7.36
C PRO A 90 -4.68 -18.56 -5.98
N GLU A 91 -5.10 -17.65 -5.10
CA GLU A 91 -4.72 -17.70 -3.70
C GLU A 91 -5.32 -18.95 -3.06
N ALA A 92 -4.53 -19.67 -2.27
CA ALA A 92 -5.07 -20.77 -1.49
C ALA A 92 -6.08 -20.17 -0.49
N GLN A 93 -7.34 -20.54 -0.61
CA GLN A 93 -8.40 -20.01 0.25
C GLN A 93 -8.12 -20.43 1.69
N GLU A 94 -7.96 -19.47 2.60
CA GLU A 94 -7.79 -19.74 4.03
C GLU A 94 -8.97 -20.59 4.52
N GLY A 95 -8.70 -21.84 4.91
CA GLY A 95 -9.72 -22.78 5.39
C GLY A 95 -9.96 -23.99 4.48
N LEU A 96 -9.69 -23.88 3.17
CA LEU A 96 -9.55 -25.04 2.28
C LEU A 96 -8.06 -25.32 2.11
N MET A 97 -7.45 -25.91 3.15
CA MET A 97 -6.29 -26.77 2.91
C MET A 97 -6.80 -28.02 2.20
N ASP A 98 -7.23 -27.86 0.95
CA ASP A 98 -7.55 -29.00 0.11
C ASP A 98 -6.26 -29.77 -0.11
N ILE A 99 -6.27 -30.99 0.41
CA ILE A 99 -5.18 -31.92 0.41
C ILE A 99 -5.03 -32.40 -1.04
N GLY A 100 -4.36 -31.64 -1.90
CA GLY A 100 -4.16 -32.14 -3.26
C GLY A 100 -3.69 -31.18 -4.32
N ARG A 101 -2.39 -30.86 -4.28
CA ARG A 101 -1.57 -30.32 -5.38
C ARG A 101 -1.78 -28.83 -5.70
N ARG A 102 -0.71 -28.07 -5.46
CA ARG A 102 -0.49 -26.76 -6.07
C ARG A 102 -0.61 -26.90 -7.59
N PRO A 103 -1.23 -25.94 -8.31
CA PRO A 103 -1.43 -26.01 -9.76
C PRO A 103 -0.13 -25.79 -10.58
N PHE A 104 1.03 -25.95 -9.94
CA PHE A 104 2.35 -25.72 -10.49
C PHE A 104 3.38 -26.67 -9.88
N SER A 105 4.47 -26.90 -10.61
CA SER A 105 5.57 -27.75 -10.18
C SER A 105 6.34 -27.17 -8.99
N GLN A 106 7.09 -28.02 -8.28
CA GLN A 106 8.00 -27.56 -7.24
C GLN A 106 9.07 -26.61 -7.80
N GLY A 107 9.57 -26.86 -9.02
CA GLY A 107 10.53 -25.98 -9.67
C GLY A 107 9.97 -24.57 -9.93
N LEU A 108 8.73 -24.49 -10.41
CA LEU A 108 8.07 -23.19 -10.61
C LEU A 108 7.82 -22.48 -9.27
N GLN A 109 7.46 -23.22 -8.21
CA GLN A 109 7.35 -22.66 -6.86
C GLN A 109 8.67 -22.04 -6.37
N GLN A 110 9.79 -22.74 -6.52
CA GLN A 110 11.11 -22.22 -6.13
C GLN A 110 11.46 -20.94 -6.89
N MET A 111 11.13 -20.89 -8.18
CA MET A 111 11.31 -19.71 -9.02
C MET A 111 10.46 -18.53 -8.52
N MET A 112 9.18 -18.76 -8.21
CA MET A 112 8.30 -17.72 -7.66
C MET A 112 8.80 -17.21 -6.29
N ASP A 113 9.29 -18.09 -5.43
CA ASP A 113 9.85 -17.70 -4.12
C ASP A 113 11.15 -16.90 -4.26
N HIS A 114 11.96 -17.22 -5.27
CA HIS A 114 13.16 -16.46 -5.61
C HIS A 114 12.81 -15.05 -6.12
N GLU A 115 11.89 -14.94 -7.08
CA GLU A 115 11.42 -13.67 -7.63
C GLU A 115 10.82 -12.76 -6.55
N ALA A 116 9.99 -13.31 -5.66
CA ALA A 116 9.42 -12.55 -4.55
C ALA A 116 10.51 -12.01 -3.61
N ARG A 117 11.52 -12.82 -3.28
CA ARG A 117 12.66 -12.41 -2.45
C ARG A 117 13.49 -11.31 -3.10
N LEU A 118 13.78 -11.43 -4.40
CA LEU A 118 14.49 -10.40 -5.15
C LEU A 118 13.73 -9.08 -5.17
N LEU A 119 12.41 -9.14 -5.37
CA LEU A 119 11.55 -7.97 -5.39
C LEU A 119 11.56 -7.25 -4.03
N VAL A 120 11.41 -7.98 -2.93
CA VAL A 120 11.50 -7.42 -1.57
C VAL A 120 12.88 -6.83 -1.29
N ALA A 121 13.96 -7.52 -1.68
CA ALA A 121 15.32 -7.03 -1.51
C ALA A 121 15.57 -5.74 -2.31
N LYS A 122 15.05 -5.66 -3.54
CA LYS A 122 15.12 -4.46 -4.38
C LYS A 122 14.35 -3.30 -3.76
N ALA A 123 13.13 -3.55 -3.26
CA ALA A 123 12.34 -2.53 -2.58
C ALA A 123 13.05 -2.03 -1.32
N TYR A 124 13.60 -2.92 -0.50
CA TYR A 124 14.33 -2.55 0.71
C TYR A 124 15.55 -1.67 0.42
N ARG A 125 16.40 -2.08 -0.54
CA ARG A 125 17.57 -1.27 -0.95
C ARG A 125 17.16 0.09 -1.50
N HIS A 126 16.09 0.13 -2.29
CA HIS A 126 15.58 1.39 -2.81
C HIS A 126 15.12 2.31 -1.68
N THR A 127 14.36 1.78 -0.70
CA THR A 127 13.95 2.53 0.49
C THR A 127 15.15 3.01 1.29
N GLU A 128 16.17 2.18 1.52
CA GLU A 128 17.40 2.56 2.22
C GLU A 128 18.09 3.74 1.52
N ASN A 129 18.25 3.68 0.20
CA ASN A 129 18.86 4.76 -0.58
C ASN A 129 18.06 6.06 -0.45
N VAL A 130 16.73 6.00 -0.60
CA VAL A 130 15.86 7.18 -0.50
C VAL A 130 15.97 7.82 0.89
N LEU A 131 15.98 7.02 1.95
CA LEU A 131 16.12 7.51 3.32
C LEU A 131 17.52 8.09 3.58
N GLN A 132 18.56 7.48 3.02
CA GLN A 132 19.93 7.95 3.16
C GLN A 132 20.17 9.27 2.42
N GLU A 133 19.62 9.42 1.22
CA GLU A 133 19.65 10.67 0.44
C GLU A 133 18.87 11.82 1.10
N ASN A 134 17.93 11.50 2.01
CA ASN A 134 17.06 12.45 2.69
C ASN A 134 17.18 12.34 4.22
N LEU A 135 18.38 12.02 4.71
CA LEU A 135 18.61 11.75 6.14
C LEU A 135 18.33 12.98 7.01
N ASP A 136 18.62 14.17 6.50
CA ASP A 136 18.30 15.46 7.11
C ASP A 136 16.79 15.64 7.34
N LYS A 137 15.98 15.33 6.32
CA LYS A 137 14.51 15.38 6.41
C LYS A 137 13.97 14.33 7.36
N LEU A 138 14.53 13.12 7.36
CA LEU A 138 14.16 12.06 8.30
C LEU A 138 14.37 12.50 9.76
N GLN A 139 15.53 13.11 10.05
CA GLN A 139 15.83 13.65 11.37
C GLN A 139 14.92 14.81 11.76
N ALA A 140 14.65 15.73 10.83
CA ALA A 140 13.73 16.85 11.08
C ALA A 140 12.32 16.37 11.45
N LEU A 141 11.78 15.38 10.71
CA LEU A 141 10.48 14.79 11.02
C LEU A 141 10.47 14.05 12.36
N ALA A 142 11.52 13.29 12.67
CA ALA A 142 11.63 12.58 13.94
C ALA A 142 11.65 13.55 15.13
N ASN A 143 12.42 14.63 15.04
CA ASN A 143 12.48 15.67 16.08
C ASN A 143 11.12 16.36 16.25
N ALA A 144 10.45 16.72 15.15
CA ALA A 144 9.12 17.32 15.20
C ALA A 144 8.08 16.40 15.86
N LEU A 145 8.16 15.09 15.61
CA LEU A 145 7.30 14.10 16.26
C LEU A 145 7.58 13.98 17.77
N LEU A 146 8.83 14.10 18.20
CA LEU A 146 9.18 14.14 19.64
C LEU A 146 8.61 15.40 20.32
N GLU A 147 8.49 16.51 19.61
CA GLU A 147 7.93 17.75 20.14
C GLU A 147 6.40 17.79 20.16
N LYS A 148 5.74 17.28 19.11
CA LYS A 148 4.29 17.46 18.91
C LYS A 148 3.45 16.19 18.97
N GLU A 149 4.07 15.01 19.11
CA GLU A 149 3.47 13.64 19.08
C GLU A 149 2.63 13.27 17.84
N VAL A 150 2.11 14.27 17.13
CA VAL A 150 1.27 14.21 15.94
C VAL A 150 1.69 15.37 15.03
N ILE A 151 1.96 15.05 13.77
CA ILE A 151 2.16 16.04 12.70
C ILE A 151 1.20 15.75 11.55
N ASN A 152 0.62 16.80 10.98
CA ASN A 152 -0.29 16.70 9.84
C ASN A 152 0.47 16.94 8.52
N TYR A 153 -0.25 16.92 7.40
CA TYR A 153 0.33 17.13 6.08
C TYR A 153 0.96 18.53 5.94
N GLU A 154 0.31 19.55 6.48
CA GLU A 154 0.79 20.93 6.44
C GLU A 154 2.11 21.10 7.23
N ASP A 155 2.21 20.45 8.39
CA ASP A 155 3.44 20.41 9.21
C ASP A 155 4.58 19.71 8.44
N ILE A 156 4.26 18.58 7.78
CA ILE A 156 5.24 17.84 6.97
C ILE A 156 5.74 18.71 5.81
N GLU A 157 4.82 19.33 5.04
CA GLU A 157 5.18 20.20 3.92
C GLU A 157 6.01 21.41 4.37
N ALA A 158 5.70 21.99 5.53
CA ALA A 158 6.48 23.07 6.12
C ALA A 158 7.90 22.63 6.54
N LEU A 159 8.07 21.39 7.00
CA LEU A 159 9.35 20.85 7.45
C LEU A 159 10.27 20.39 6.32
N ILE A 160 9.72 19.69 5.32
CA ILE A 160 10.53 19.00 4.30
C ILE A 160 10.28 19.49 2.87
N GLY A 161 9.44 20.52 2.72
CA GLY A 161 9.06 21.12 1.45
C GLY A 161 7.92 20.38 0.74
N PRO A 162 7.44 20.95 -0.38
CA PRO A 162 6.37 20.36 -1.19
C PRO A 162 6.84 19.06 -1.88
N PRO A 163 5.91 18.14 -2.21
CA PRO A 163 6.25 16.91 -2.92
C PRO A 163 6.86 17.21 -4.31
N PRO A 164 7.96 16.53 -4.70
CA PRO A 164 8.67 16.81 -5.96
C PRO A 164 7.86 16.47 -7.21
N HIS A 165 6.82 15.63 -7.08
CA HIS A 165 5.97 15.18 -8.20
C HIS A 165 4.62 15.92 -8.26
N GLY A 166 4.57 17.13 -7.69
CA GLY A 166 3.38 17.97 -7.68
C GLY A 166 2.43 17.72 -6.51
N PRO A 167 1.43 18.58 -6.32
CA PRO A 167 0.51 18.50 -5.18
C PRO A 167 -0.25 17.17 -5.20
N LYS A 168 -0.48 16.60 -4.01
CA LYS A 168 -1.32 15.40 -3.86
C LYS A 168 -2.66 15.66 -4.55
N LYS A 169 -3.00 14.85 -5.56
CA LYS A 169 -4.34 14.87 -6.18
C LYS A 169 -5.38 14.55 -5.10
N MET A 170 -6.01 15.57 -4.57
CA MET A 170 -7.13 15.44 -3.63
C MET A 170 -8.36 14.99 -4.42
N ILE A 171 -8.92 13.83 -4.08
CA ILE A 171 -10.27 13.50 -4.50
C ILE A 171 -11.20 14.15 -3.48
N ALA A 172 -11.91 15.19 -3.88
CA ALA A 172 -12.90 15.83 -3.02
C ALA A 172 -14.03 14.82 -2.70
N PRO A 173 -14.47 14.70 -1.44
CA PRO A 173 -15.54 13.78 -1.03
C PRO A 173 -16.84 13.94 -1.83
N GLN A 174 -17.11 15.13 -2.36
CA GLN A 174 -18.30 15.41 -3.16
C GLN A 174 -18.40 14.52 -4.40
N ARG A 175 -17.28 14.23 -5.09
CA ARG A 175 -17.28 13.34 -6.26
C ARG A 175 -17.72 11.90 -5.95
N TRP A 176 -17.62 11.44 -4.70
CA TRP A 176 -18.13 10.14 -4.27
C TRP A 176 -19.63 10.14 -4.03
N ILE A 177 -20.14 11.19 -3.38
CA ILE A 177 -21.57 11.36 -3.12
C ILE A 177 -22.31 11.58 -4.44
N ASP A 178 -21.71 12.38 -5.33
CA ASP A 178 -22.28 12.70 -6.64
C ASP A 178 -22.24 11.47 -7.57
N ALA A 179 -21.15 10.69 -7.60
CA ALA A 179 -21.09 9.45 -8.39
C ALA A 179 -21.98 8.32 -7.84
N GLN A 180 -22.26 8.28 -6.54
CA GLN A 180 -23.25 7.38 -5.94
C GLN A 180 -24.68 7.81 -6.29
N ARG A 181 -24.95 9.12 -6.28
CA ARG A 181 -26.23 9.69 -6.70
C ARG A 181 -26.48 9.47 -8.18
N GLU A 182 -25.52 9.73 -9.06
CA GLU A 182 -25.66 9.47 -10.51
C GLU A 182 -25.89 7.99 -10.81
N LYS A 183 -25.28 7.06 -10.05
CA LYS A 183 -25.53 5.62 -10.17
C LYS A 183 -26.90 5.18 -9.62
N GLN A 184 -27.43 5.88 -8.61
CA GLN A 184 -28.77 5.64 -8.09
C GLN A 184 -29.84 6.19 -9.04
N ASP A 185 -29.64 7.41 -9.56
CA ASP A 185 -30.54 8.05 -10.53
C ASP A 185 -30.60 7.25 -11.84
N SER A 186 -29.45 6.78 -12.35
CA SER A 186 -29.42 5.94 -13.55
C SER A 186 -30.09 4.57 -13.37
N GLY A 187 -29.98 3.99 -12.17
CA GLY A 187 -30.62 2.71 -11.84
C GLY A 187 -32.12 2.83 -11.60
N GLU A 188 -32.60 3.96 -11.08
CA GLU A 188 -34.02 4.27 -10.90
C GLU A 188 -34.69 4.62 -12.25
N GLU A 189 -34.00 5.33 -13.15
CA GLU A 189 -34.47 5.59 -14.52
C GLU A 189 -34.56 4.30 -15.36
N GLU A 190 -33.54 3.42 -15.33
CA GLU A 190 -33.58 2.13 -16.03
C GLU A 190 -34.71 1.21 -15.51
N ALA A 191 -34.90 1.14 -14.18
CA ALA A 191 -35.98 0.35 -13.58
C ALA A 191 -37.38 0.92 -13.88
N ALA A 192 -37.53 2.25 -13.97
CA ALA A 192 -38.78 2.90 -14.33
C ALA A 192 -39.12 2.76 -15.83
N GLU A 193 -38.12 2.65 -16.70
CA GLU A 193 -38.29 2.42 -18.14
C GLU A 193 -38.65 0.95 -18.45
N GLU A 194 -38.05 0.00 -17.73
CA GLU A 194 -38.37 -1.43 -17.84
C GLU A 194 -39.79 -1.76 -17.34
N ALA A 195 -40.28 -1.08 -16.29
CA ALA A 195 -41.64 -1.22 -15.77
C ALA A 195 -42.73 -0.57 -16.65
N ARG A 196 -42.36 0.27 -17.63
CA ARG A 196 -43.28 0.92 -18.58
C ARG A 196 -43.47 0.13 -19.88
N GLN A 197 -42.70 -0.91 -20.12
CA GLN A 197 -42.89 -1.77 -21.29
C GLN A 197 -44.05 -2.75 -21.03
N PRO A 198 -45.13 -2.71 -21.83
CA PRO A 198 -46.22 -3.67 -21.67
C PRO A 198 -45.73 -5.08 -22.05
N PRO A 199 -46.16 -6.13 -21.32
CA PRO A 199 -45.78 -7.49 -21.65
C PRO A 199 -46.32 -7.88 -23.03
N LEU A 200 -45.50 -8.58 -23.81
CA LEU A 200 -45.87 -9.20 -25.10
C LEU A 200 -46.87 -10.34 -24.92
#